data_AF-A0A1V2P5D9-F1
#
_entry.id   AF-A0A1V2P5D9-F1
#
_cell.length_a   1.000
_cell.length_b   1.000
_cell.length_c   1.000
_cell.angle_alpha   90.00
_cell.angle_beta   90.00
_cell.angle_gamma   90.00
#
_symmetry.space_group_name_H-M   'P 1'
#
loop_
_entity.id
_entity.type
_entity.pdbx_description
1 polymer ?
#
loop_
_entity_poly.entity_id
_entity_poly.type
_entity_poly.pdbx_seq_one_letter_code
_entity_poly.pdbx_strand_id
1 'polypeptide(L)'
;MVPIESTVNCLVLWGARAGVGLGYTLEAAAVRLAEDIAELRDDGGVPAHVRTVITVLPQQRVLEIRVEGLSVESDPDRTTIREVTHALFELASYHNIVALDATTPPLFTQRILLIGSDGRPFSAMIGSGVGDVDSVTPPQKNRRDV
;
A
#
# COMPACT_ATOMS: atom_id res chain seq x y z
N MET A 1 18.93 37.19 -18.18
CA MET A 1 19.27 35.85 -17.67
C MET A 1 18.64 35.74 -16.30
N VAL A 2 17.50 35.05 -16.23
CA VAL A 2 16.57 35.08 -15.08
C VAL A 2 17.05 34.06 -14.03
N PRO A 3 17.01 34.37 -12.73
CA PRO A 3 17.29 33.38 -11.69
C PRO A 3 16.15 32.35 -11.68
N ILE A 4 16.51 31.06 -11.72
CA ILE A 4 15.56 29.96 -11.54
C ILE A 4 15.18 29.94 -10.05
N GLU A 5 13.99 30.43 -9.74
CA GLU A 5 13.34 30.23 -8.45
C GLU A 5 13.12 28.72 -8.25
N SER A 6 13.97 28.10 -7.43
CA SER A 6 13.73 26.75 -6.91
C SER A 6 12.66 26.86 -5.83
N THR A 7 11.39 26.72 -6.24
CA THR A 7 10.27 26.54 -5.32
C THR A 7 10.31 25.13 -4.76
N VAL A 8 11.23 24.89 -3.81
CA VAL A 8 11.09 23.77 -2.88
C VAL A 8 9.93 24.12 -1.97
N ASN A 9 8.73 23.68 -2.35
CA ASN A 9 7.55 23.88 -1.53
C ASN A 9 7.56 22.84 -0.40
N CYS A 10 8.18 23.20 0.72
CA CYS A 10 8.18 22.52 2.00
C CYS A 10 6.78 22.57 2.67
N LEU A 11 5.77 21.99 2.04
CA LEU A 11 4.55 21.54 2.73
C LEU A 11 4.86 20.16 3.31
N VAL A 12 5.58 20.03 4.42
CA VAL A 12 5.02 20.10 5.79
C VAL A 12 3.50 19.89 5.77
N LEU A 13 3.11 18.63 5.58
CA LEU A 13 1.78 18.13 5.97
C LEU A 13 1.75 17.96 7.50
N TRP A 14 1.83 19.09 8.21
CA TRP A 14 1.32 19.17 9.58
C TRP A 14 -0.16 19.55 9.48
N GLY A 15 -1.04 18.60 9.79
CA GLY A 15 -2.46 18.88 9.98
C GLY A 15 -3.40 17.97 9.21
N ALA A 16 -3.50 16.71 9.64
CA ALA A 16 -4.77 16.00 9.60
C ALA A 16 -4.80 15.02 10.76
N ARG A 17 -5.53 15.39 11.82
CA ARG A 17 -5.92 14.44 12.86
C ARG A 17 -6.78 13.38 12.16
N ALA A 18 -6.25 12.18 11.97
CA ALA A 18 -6.99 11.07 11.39
C ALA A 18 -8.19 10.76 12.31
N GLY A 19 -9.38 11.19 11.89
CA GLY A 19 -10.58 11.17 12.71
C GLY A 19 -11.84 11.01 11.87
N VAL A 20 -12.43 9.82 11.97
CA VAL A 20 -13.87 9.48 11.97
C VAL A 20 -14.77 10.33 11.05
N GLY A 21 -15.08 9.78 9.87
CA GLY A 21 -16.08 10.26 8.91
C GLY A 21 -15.52 10.40 7.49
N LEU A 22 -16.29 9.98 6.46
CA LEU A 22 -15.91 9.95 5.02
C LEU A 22 -14.39 9.83 4.79
N GLY A 23 -13.88 8.63 5.09
CA GLY A 23 -12.46 8.31 5.07
C GLY A 23 -12.21 7.02 4.29
N TYR A 24 -11.69 7.16 3.06
CA TYR A 24 -11.02 6.14 2.25
C TYR A 24 -10.26 6.86 1.12
N THR A 25 -9.37 7.81 1.43
CA THR A 25 -8.51 8.41 0.38
C THR A 25 -7.18 7.67 0.31
N LEU A 26 -6.58 7.66 -0.88
CA LEU A 26 -5.28 7.03 -1.12
C LEU A 26 -4.18 7.63 -0.22
N GLU A 27 -4.25 8.93 0.03
CA GLU A 27 -3.32 9.66 0.89
C GLU A 27 -3.49 9.24 2.36
N ALA A 28 -4.72 9.07 2.83
CA ALA A 28 -4.97 8.60 4.19
C ALA A 28 -4.46 7.16 4.38
N ALA A 29 -4.69 6.29 3.40
CA ALA A 29 -4.15 4.94 3.39
C ALA A 29 -2.60 4.94 3.41
N ALA A 30 -1.96 5.85 2.66
CA ALA A 30 -0.51 5.98 2.66
C ALA A 30 0.07 6.38 4.02
N VAL A 31 -0.58 7.31 4.73
CA VAL A 31 -0.15 7.75 6.07
C VAL A 31 -0.28 6.61 7.07
N ARG A 32 -1.41 5.90 7.08
CA ARG A 32 -1.62 4.75 7.97
C ARG A 32 -0.67 3.61 7.68
N LEU A 33 -0.45 3.30 6.41
CA LEU A 33 0.52 2.30 6.01
C LEU A 33 1.94 2.66 6.46
N ALA A 34 2.31 3.94 6.47
CA ALA A 34 3.62 4.36 6.97
C ALA A 34 3.77 4.10 8.48
N GLU A 35 2.71 4.34 9.26
CA GLU A 35 2.66 4.02 10.70
C GLU A 35 2.78 2.50 10.91
N ASP A 36 1.98 1.71 10.19
CA ASP A 36 1.99 0.24 10.32
C ASP A 36 3.33 -0.39 9.89
N ILE A 37 4.01 0.16 8.87
CA ILE A 37 5.34 -0.29 8.47
C ILE A 37 6.39 0.03 9.55
N ALA A 38 6.23 1.14 10.27
CA ALA A 38 7.11 1.47 11.38
C ALA A 38 6.92 0.48 12.54
N GLU A 39 5.67 0.18 12.90
CA GLU A 39 5.35 -0.83 13.91
C GLU A 39 5.87 -2.23 13.51
N LEU A 40 5.61 -2.66 12.27
CA LEU A 40 6.12 -3.94 11.75
C LEU A 40 7.65 -4.02 11.80
N ARG A 41 8.35 -2.90 11.62
CA ARG A 41 9.80 -2.83 11.75
C ARG A 41 10.24 -2.97 13.20
N ASP A 42 9.58 -2.31 14.14
CA ASP A 42 9.87 -2.40 15.57
C ASP A 42 9.67 -3.83 16.08
N ASP A 43 8.71 -4.57 15.52
CA ASP A 43 8.46 -5.99 15.78
C ASP A 43 9.39 -6.96 15.03
N GLY A 44 10.28 -6.44 14.18
CA GLY A 44 11.27 -7.23 13.42
C GLY A 44 10.76 -7.85 12.10
N GLY A 45 9.54 -7.52 11.67
CA GLY A 45 8.97 -7.96 10.39
C GLY A 45 9.55 -7.27 9.15
N VAL A 46 10.22 -6.12 9.33
CA VAL A 46 11.04 -5.48 8.30
C VAL A 46 12.46 -5.28 8.82
N PRO A 47 13.51 -5.80 8.15
CA PRO A 47 14.89 -5.64 8.62
C PRO A 47 15.30 -4.16 8.72
N ALA A 48 16.09 -3.82 9.74
CA ALA A 48 16.50 -2.44 10.02
C ALA A 48 17.22 -1.75 8.85
N HIS A 49 17.97 -2.50 8.05
CA HIS A 49 18.69 -1.97 6.87
C HIS A 49 17.80 -1.76 5.64
N VAL A 50 16.58 -2.30 5.64
CA VAL A 50 15.62 -2.13 4.54
C VAL A 50 14.96 -0.77 4.66
N ARG A 51 14.96 0.01 3.58
CA ARG A 51 14.28 1.31 3.53
C ARG A 51 13.04 1.21 2.68
N THR A 52 11.92 1.74 3.18
CA THR A 52 10.66 1.81 2.46
C THR A 52 10.35 3.26 2.09
N VAL A 53 9.88 3.49 0.87
CA VAL A 53 9.43 4.81 0.39
C VAL A 53 8.06 4.64 -0.23
N ILE A 54 7.06 5.31 0.34
CA ILE A 54 5.69 5.30 -0.16
C ILE A 54 5.48 6.49 -1.10
N THR A 55 5.00 6.23 -2.30
CA THR A 55 4.61 7.24 -3.30
C THR A 55 3.14 7.07 -3.64
N VAL A 56 2.39 8.17 -3.51
CA VAL A 56 0.98 8.23 -3.85
C VAL A 56 0.84 8.78 -5.27
N LEU A 57 0.13 8.06 -6.14
CA LEU A 57 -0.16 8.46 -7.52
C LEU A 57 -1.69 8.57 -7.72
N PRO A 58 -2.32 9.68 -7.29
CA PRO A 58 -3.77 9.81 -7.23
C PRO A 58 -4.47 9.62 -8.57
N GLN A 59 -3.90 10.17 -9.65
CA GLN A 59 -4.49 10.10 -10.99
C GLN A 59 -4.51 8.68 -11.55
N GLN A 60 -3.61 7.82 -11.07
CA GLN A 60 -3.50 6.41 -11.47
C GLN A 60 -4.19 5.48 -10.47
N ARG A 61 -4.64 6.00 -9.31
CA ARG A 61 -5.07 5.23 -8.15
C ARG A 61 -4.04 4.17 -7.78
N VAL A 62 -2.76 4.56 -7.68
CA VAL A 62 -1.66 3.65 -7.32
C VAL A 62 -0.99 4.10 -6.03
N LEU A 63 -0.82 3.16 -5.11
CA LEU A 63 0.07 3.27 -3.97
C LEU A 63 1.35 2.49 -4.27
N GLU A 64 2.45 3.18 -4.52
CA GLU A 64 3.74 2.55 -4.80
C GLU A 64 4.58 2.50 -3.53
N ILE A 65 5.11 1.31 -3.20
CA ILE A 65 6.03 1.08 -2.09
C ILE A 65 7.37 0.65 -2.69
N ARG A 66 8.35 1.53 -2.67
CA ARG A 66 9.72 1.17 -3.05
C ARG A 66 10.45 0.61 -1.84
N VAL A 67 11.11 -0.52 -2.03
CA VAL A 67 11.86 -1.26 -1.01
C VAL A 67 13.32 -1.30 -1.45
N GLU A 68 14.17 -0.64 -0.67
CA GLU A 68 15.61 -0.53 -0.89
C GLU A 68 16.35 -1.31 0.20
N GLY A 69 17.55 -1.82 -0.11
CA GLY A 69 18.40 -2.53 0.86
C GLY A 69 18.26 -4.07 0.85
N LEU A 70 17.37 -4.62 0.03
CA LEU A 70 17.32 -6.05 -0.27
C LEU A 70 18.10 -6.37 -1.55
N SER A 71 18.68 -7.56 -1.63
CA SER A 71 19.39 -8.03 -2.83
C SER A 71 19.31 -9.54 -2.96
N VAL A 72 19.35 -10.03 -4.21
CA VAL A 72 19.33 -11.47 -4.51
C VAL A 72 20.66 -12.13 -4.13
N GLU A 73 21.74 -11.36 -4.11
CA GLU A 73 23.08 -11.82 -3.73
C GLU A 73 23.15 -12.12 -2.23
N SER A 74 22.53 -11.28 -1.38
CA SER A 74 22.48 -11.49 0.07
C SER A 74 21.36 -12.42 0.53
N ASP A 75 20.35 -12.67 -0.31
CA ASP A 75 19.18 -13.50 -0.03
C ASP A 75 18.89 -14.45 -1.23
N PRO A 76 19.79 -15.42 -1.51
CA PRO A 76 19.74 -16.23 -2.73
C PRO A 76 18.54 -17.18 -2.79
N ASP A 77 18.06 -17.63 -1.62
CA ASP A 77 16.84 -18.44 -1.49
C ASP A 77 15.56 -17.57 -1.55
N ARG A 78 15.72 -16.25 -1.58
CA ARG A 78 14.66 -15.24 -1.63
C ARG A 78 13.72 -15.29 -0.43
N THR A 79 14.17 -15.84 0.70
CA THR A 79 13.33 -15.99 1.89
C THR A 79 12.96 -14.62 2.44
N THR A 80 13.95 -13.75 2.70
CA THR A 80 13.73 -12.41 3.24
C THR A 80 12.96 -11.53 2.26
N ILE A 81 13.31 -11.61 0.96
CA ILE A 81 12.64 -10.91 -0.13
C ILE A 81 11.15 -11.27 -0.13
N ARG A 82 10.81 -12.55 -0.04
CA ARG A 82 9.43 -13.01 -0.02
C ARG A 82 8.71 -12.53 1.23
N GLU A 83 9.30 -12.73 2.41
CA GLU A 83 8.68 -12.34 3.69
C GLU A 83 8.36 -10.85 3.75
N VAL A 84 9.34 -9.99 3.44
CA VAL A 84 9.13 -8.53 3.43
C VAL A 84 8.08 -8.13 2.39
N THR A 85 8.14 -8.70 1.18
CA THR A 85 7.19 -8.35 0.11
C THR A 85 5.76 -8.76 0.49
N HIS A 86 5.57 -9.94 1.07
CA HIS A 86 4.26 -10.42 1.51
C HIS A 86 3.72 -9.62 2.69
N ALA A 87 4.55 -9.33 3.71
CA ALA A 87 4.12 -8.54 4.86
C ALA A 87 3.67 -7.13 4.44
N LEU A 88 4.43 -6.47 3.54
CA LEU A 88 4.05 -5.17 3.00
C LEU A 88 2.77 -5.25 2.15
N PHE A 89 2.58 -6.35 1.42
CA PHE A 89 1.37 -6.57 0.63
C PHE A 89 0.13 -6.71 1.53
N GLU A 90 0.23 -7.52 2.58
CA GLU A 90 -0.85 -7.72 3.54
C GLU A 90 -1.20 -6.42 4.28
N LEU A 91 -0.19 -5.68 4.76
CA LEU A 91 -0.39 -4.38 5.40
C LEU A 91 -1.11 -3.39 4.49
N ALA A 92 -0.66 -3.23 3.25
CA ALA A 92 -1.32 -2.33 2.29
C ALA A 92 -2.75 -2.78 1.97
N SER A 93 -3.02 -4.09 2.00
CA SER A 93 -4.34 -4.66 1.74
C SER A 93 -5.37 -4.32 2.83
N TYR A 94 -4.96 -4.17 4.09
CA TYR A 94 -5.87 -3.76 5.17
C TYR A 94 -6.49 -2.38 4.94
N HIS A 95 -5.80 -1.52 4.18
CA HIS A 95 -6.27 -0.19 3.81
C HIS A 95 -7.02 -0.16 2.47
N ASN A 96 -7.23 -1.32 1.85
CA ASN A 96 -7.76 -1.48 0.50
C ASN A 96 -8.66 -2.72 0.39
N ILE A 97 -9.63 -2.82 1.30
CA ILE A 97 -10.59 -3.93 1.33
C ILE A 97 -11.44 -3.89 0.08
N VAL A 98 -11.46 -5.00 -0.68
CA VAL A 98 -12.20 -5.12 -1.93
C VAL A 98 -13.48 -5.91 -1.71
N ALA A 99 -14.64 -5.30 -1.93
CA ALA A 99 -15.91 -6.05 -1.87
C ALA A 99 -15.95 -7.11 -2.98
N LEU A 100 -16.35 -8.34 -2.66
CA LEU A 100 -16.48 -9.44 -3.64
C LEU A 100 -17.75 -9.34 -4.50
N ASP A 101 -18.52 -8.26 -4.39
CA ASP A 101 -19.72 -8.00 -5.19
C ASP A 101 -19.44 -7.70 -6.68
N ALA A 102 -18.15 -7.56 -7.06
CA ALA A 102 -17.66 -7.25 -8.40
C ALA A 102 -18.17 -5.92 -9.00
N THR A 103 -18.82 -5.07 -8.21
CA THR A 103 -19.36 -3.77 -8.63
C THR A 103 -18.58 -2.59 -8.06
N THR A 104 -17.97 -2.76 -6.89
CA THR A 104 -17.15 -1.72 -6.27
C THR A 104 -15.68 -1.94 -6.63
N PRO A 105 -15.03 -1.03 -7.39
CA PRO A 105 -13.61 -1.15 -7.68
C PRO A 105 -12.78 -0.92 -6.41
N PRO A 106 -11.59 -1.54 -6.30
CA PRO A 106 -10.62 -1.21 -5.25
C PRO A 106 -10.32 0.29 -5.21
N LEU A 107 -9.97 0.79 -4.01
CA LEU A 107 -9.60 2.19 -3.84
C LEU A 107 -8.32 2.51 -4.62
N PHE A 108 -7.36 1.58 -4.59
CA PHE A 108 -6.10 1.70 -5.33
C PHE A 108 -5.55 0.34 -5.76
N THR A 109 -4.53 0.38 -6.60
CA THR A 109 -3.62 -0.73 -6.88
C THR A 109 -2.35 -0.50 -6.07
N GLN A 110 -1.93 -1.49 -5.28
CA GLN A 110 -0.65 -1.45 -4.59
C GLN A 110 0.45 -2.01 -5.50
N ARG A 111 1.60 -1.32 -5.52
CA ARG A 111 2.77 -1.68 -6.32
C ARG A 111 4.01 -1.68 -5.44
N ILE A 112 4.50 -2.85 -5.09
CA ILE A 112 5.71 -3.03 -4.29
C ILE A 112 6.87 -3.26 -5.24
N LEU A 113 7.87 -2.38 -5.23
CA LEU A 113 9.05 -2.44 -6.09
C LEU A 113 10.29 -2.68 -5.24
N LEU A 114 11.01 -3.78 -5.51
CA LEU A 114 12.30 -4.03 -4.89
C LEU A 114 13.40 -3.43 -5.76
N ILE A 115 14.14 -2.49 -5.18
CA ILE A 115 15.15 -1.68 -5.86
C ILE A 115 16.53 -2.19 -5.48
N GLY A 116 17.32 -2.54 -6.50
CA GLY A 116 18.70 -2.99 -6.35
C GLY A 116 19.64 -1.84 -5.99
N SER A 117 20.88 -2.19 -5.64
CA SER A 117 21.93 -1.22 -5.32
C SER A 117 22.32 -0.32 -6.50
N ASP A 118 22.04 -0.75 -7.73
CA ASP A 118 22.20 0.03 -8.96
C ASP A 118 21.03 1.02 -9.22
N GLY A 119 20.05 1.07 -8.31
CA GLY A 119 18.87 1.91 -8.40
C GLY A 119 17.78 1.38 -9.34
N ARG A 120 17.94 0.18 -9.91
CA ARG A 120 16.95 -0.42 -10.82
C ARG A 120 16.01 -1.37 -10.08
N PRO A 121 14.71 -1.43 -10.43
CA PRO A 121 13.84 -2.47 -9.94
C PRO A 121 14.32 -3.85 -10.42
N PHE A 122 14.48 -4.81 -9.51
CA PHE A 122 14.82 -6.20 -9.86
C PHE A 122 13.65 -7.17 -9.63
N SER A 123 12.66 -6.78 -8.83
CA SER A 123 11.45 -7.55 -8.57
C SER A 123 10.29 -6.63 -8.22
N ALA A 124 9.06 -7.09 -8.44
CA ALA A 124 7.85 -6.35 -8.15
C ALA A 124 6.69 -7.26 -7.78
N MET A 125 5.82 -6.77 -6.90
CA MET A 125 4.50 -7.35 -6.62
C MET A 125 3.43 -6.29 -6.84
N ILE A 126 2.38 -6.64 -7.58
CA ILE A 126 1.28 -5.73 -7.92
C ILE A 126 -0.03 -6.44 -7.60
N GLY A 127 -0.95 -5.74 -6.96
CA GLY A 127 -2.29 -6.26 -6.66
C GLY A 127 -3.21 -5.18 -6.14
N SER A 128 -4.40 -5.58 -5.71
CA SER A 128 -5.47 -4.64 -5.34
C SER A 128 -6.02 -4.85 -3.93
N GLY A 129 -5.49 -5.78 -3.15
CA GLY A 129 -5.90 -5.99 -1.76
C GLY A 129 -6.45 -7.38 -1.49
N VAL A 130 -7.08 -7.53 -0.32
CA VAL A 130 -7.77 -8.74 0.14
C VAL A 130 -9.28 -8.50 0.06
N GLY A 131 -10.02 -9.51 -0.38
CA GLY A 131 -11.46 -9.43 -0.56
C GLY A 131 -12.24 -9.61 0.74
N ASP A 132 -13.31 -8.84 0.92
CA ASP A 132 -14.29 -9.08 1.98
C ASP A 132 -15.45 -9.93 1.48
N VAL A 133 -15.78 -10.97 2.23
CA VAL A 133 -16.89 -11.88 1.96
C VAL A 133 -18.13 -11.38 2.69
N ASP A 134 -18.58 -10.17 2.37
CA ASP A 134 -19.94 -9.79 2.77
C ASP A 134 -20.90 -10.77 2.09
N SER A 135 -21.73 -11.43 2.92
CA SER A 135 -22.57 -12.54 2.47
C SER A 135 -23.42 -12.12 1.29
N VAL A 136 -23.15 -12.69 0.12
CA VAL A 136 -23.96 -12.57 -1.09
C VAL A 136 -25.29 -13.29 -0.83
N THR A 137 -26.12 -12.71 0.02
CA THR A 137 -27.46 -13.22 0.31
C THR A 137 -28.34 -12.69 -0.81
N PRO A 138 -28.81 -13.53 -1.76
CA PRO A 138 -29.79 -13.05 -2.71
C PRO A 138 -31.01 -12.54 -1.92
N PRO A 139 -31.67 -11.46 -2.37
CA PRO A 139 -32.87 -10.98 -1.68
C PRO A 139 -33.84 -12.15 -1.58
N GLN A 140 -34.13 -12.58 -0.35
CA GLN A 140 -35.17 -13.57 -0.09
C GLN A 140 -36.46 -13.00 -0.70
N LYS A 141 -36.83 -13.54 -1.87
CA LYS A 141 -38.10 -13.23 -2.49
C LYS A 141 -39.14 -13.75 -1.51
N ASN A 142 -39.72 -12.83 -0.74
CA ASN A 142 -40.83 -13.08 0.17
C ASN A 142 -41.85 -13.95 -0.57
N ARG A 143 -41.88 -15.24 -0.23
CA ARG A 143 -42.94 -16.14 -0.64
C ARG A 143 -44.13 -15.81 0.26
N ARG A 144 -44.81 -14.71 -0.04
CA ARG A 144 -46.18 -14.46 0.41
C ARG A 144 -47.11 -15.01 -0.67
N ASP A 145 -47.88 -16.00 -0.25
CA ASP A 145 -49.28 -16.24 -0.60
C ASP A 145 -49.66 -16.25 -2.09
N VAL A 146 -49.91 -17.45 -2.65
CA VAL A 146 -51.23 -18.02 -2.99
C VAL A 146 -51.10 -19.53 -3.16
#